data_AF-A0A7X7V501-F1
#
_entry.id   AF-A0A7X7V501-F1
#
_cell.length_a   1.000
_cell.length_b   1.000
_cell.length_c   1.000
_cell.angle_alpha   90.00
_cell.angle_beta   90.00
_cell.angle_gamma   90.00
#
_symmetry.space_group_name_H-M   'P 1'
#
loop_
_entity.id
_entity.type
_entity.pdbx_description
1 polymer ?
#
loop_
_entity_poly.entity_id
_entity_poly.type
_entity_poly.pdbx_seq_one_letter_code
_entity_poly.pdbx_strand_id
1 'polypeptide(L)'
;MRYLDCFQLSSFKTQELQFPGSVFMDFPVLLNMEVPSIYAYSKTTAMAEKFEAIVSLGMLNSRYKDFYDIYILACKNKFEEFDFANSIKEIFAHRQTDIGNIAAFENDFINDPLHEKRWNSFVKKKKITERSR
;
A
#
# COMPACT_ATOMS: atom_id res chain seq x y z
N MET A 1 -15.93 16.47 -45.80
CA MET A 1 -16.47 17.68 -45.14
C MET A 1 -16.77 17.29 -43.70
N ARG A 2 -15.86 17.72 -42.79
CA ARG A 2 -15.97 17.83 -41.32
C ARG A 2 -16.57 16.66 -40.52
N TYR A 3 -15.69 15.83 -39.96
CA TYR A 3 -15.78 15.43 -38.55
C TYR A 3 -14.51 15.94 -37.86
N LEU A 4 -14.58 17.19 -37.41
CA LEU A 4 -13.69 17.77 -36.42
C LEU A 4 -14.58 18.20 -35.25
N ASP A 5 -13.96 18.23 -34.07
CA ASP A 5 -14.47 18.74 -32.80
C ASP A 5 -15.23 17.73 -31.92
N CYS A 6 -14.45 16.85 -31.29
CA CYS A 6 -14.63 16.59 -29.86
C CYS A 6 -13.27 16.41 -29.18
N PHE A 7 -12.35 17.34 -29.44
CA PHE A 7 -11.10 17.53 -28.71
C PHE A 7 -11.24 18.78 -27.82
N GLN A 8 -12.30 18.81 -27.01
CA GLN A 8 -12.49 19.81 -25.95
C GLN A 8 -12.98 19.12 -24.67
N LEU A 9 -12.07 18.35 -24.07
CA LEU A 9 -12.06 18.15 -22.62
C LEU A 9 -10.71 18.60 -22.08
N SER A 10 -10.35 19.85 -22.40
CA SER A 10 -9.50 20.65 -21.52
C SER A 10 -10.20 20.80 -20.18
N SER A 11 -9.53 20.42 -19.10
CA SER A 11 -9.98 20.45 -17.70
C SER A 11 -10.58 19.14 -17.14
N PHE A 12 -9.95 17.99 -17.40
CA PHE A 12 -9.66 17.13 -16.24
C PHE A 12 -8.47 17.76 -15.54
N LYS A 13 -8.78 18.69 -14.63
CA LYS A 13 -7.85 19.16 -13.60
C LYS A 13 -7.45 17.88 -12.86
N THR A 14 -6.31 17.29 -13.23
CA THR A 14 -5.63 16.27 -12.43
C THR A 14 -5.65 16.84 -11.05
N GLN A 15 -6.51 16.29 -10.20
CA GLN A 15 -6.60 16.65 -8.81
C GLN A 15 -5.17 16.47 -8.33
N GLU A 16 -4.48 17.58 -8.07
CA GLU A 16 -3.11 17.58 -7.60
C GLU A 16 -3.11 16.65 -6.41
N LEU A 17 -2.61 15.44 -6.66
CA LEU A 17 -2.52 14.39 -5.69
C LEU A 17 -1.38 14.87 -4.79
N GLN A 18 -1.71 15.70 -3.80
CA GLN A 18 -0.81 16.15 -2.74
C GLN A 18 -0.50 14.92 -1.86
N PHE A 19 0.21 13.96 -2.42
CA PHE A 19 0.60 12.74 -1.75
C PHE A 19 2.13 12.72 -1.64
N PRO A 20 2.66 12.68 -0.40
CA PRO A 20 4.10 12.61 -0.21
C PRO A 20 4.68 11.39 -0.94
N GLY A 21 5.71 11.59 -1.77
CA GLY A 21 6.42 10.52 -2.45
C GLY A 21 5.76 9.94 -3.72
N SER A 22 4.90 10.69 -4.43
CA SER A 22 4.43 10.27 -5.75
C SER A 22 5.57 10.23 -6.78
N VAL A 23 5.63 9.17 -7.58
CA VAL A 23 6.61 8.98 -8.65
C VAL A 23 5.91 8.92 -10.01
N PHE A 24 6.55 9.46 -11.03
CA PHE A 24 6.08 9.35 -12.41
C PHE A 24 6.51 7.99 -12.99
N MET A 25 5.58 7.22 -13.53
CA MET A 25 5.86 5.90 -14.08
C MET A 25 4.96 5.54 -15.25
N ASP A 26 5.47 4.66 -16.11
CA ASP A 26 4.72 4.09 -17.22
C ASP A 26 3.80 2.97 -16.72
N PHE A 27 2.54 3.02 -17.14
CA PHE A 27 1.57 1.99 -16.79
C PHE A 27 1.52 0.90 -17.87
N PRO A 28 1.73 -0.38 -17.52
CA PRO A 28 1.74 -1.45 -18.50
C PRO A 28 0.37 -1.58 -19.18
N VAL A 29 0.36 -1.52 -20.52
CA VAL A 29 -0.85 -1.72 -21.32
C VAL A 29 -1.05 -3.21 -21.63
N LEU A 30 -2.30 -3.66 -21.54
CA LEU A 30 -2.68 -5.05 -21.83
C LEU A 30 -2.97 -5.29 -23.32
N LEU A 31 -3.19 -4.22 -24.07
CA LEU A 31 -3.53 -4.24 -25.50
C LEU A 31 -2.47 -3.43 -26.26
N ASN A 32 -2.45 -3.54 -27.59
CA ASN A 32 -1.53 -2.80 -28.48
C ASN A 32 -1.90 -1.30 -28.55
N MET A 33 -1.71 -0.60 -27.44
CA MET A 33 -2.02 0.81 -27.25
C MET A 33 -0.73 1.57 -26.94
N GLU A 34 -0.79 2.90 -27.03
CA GLU A 34 0.26 3.75 -26.48
C GLU A 34 0.33 3.61 -24.95
N VAL A 35 1.54 3.54 -24.41
CA VAL A 35 1.79 3.37 -22.98
C VAL A 35 1.52 4.71 -22.28
N PRO A 36 0.52 4.80 -21.38
CA PRO A 36 0.26 6.04 -20.65
C PRO A 36 1.25 6.19 -19.49
N SER A 37 1.72 7.41 -19.28
CA SER A 37 2.53 7.76 -18.12
C SER A 37 1.66 8.43 -17.04
N ILE A 38 1.78 7.96 -15.79
CA ILE A 38 0.95 8.37 -14.66
C ILE A 38 1.81 8.73 -13.45
N TYR A 39 1.27 9.57 -12.56
CA TYR A 39 1.78 9.67 -11.20
C TYR A 39 1.19 8.53 -10.36
N ALA A 40 2.05 7.78 -9.69
CA ALA A 40 1.66 6.68 -8.81
C ALA A 40 2.43 6.75 -7.50
N TYR A 41 1.93 6.06 -6.47
CA TYR A 41 2.70 5.91 -5.24
C TYR A 41 3.97 5.10 -5.49
N SER A 42 5.07 5.55 -4.91
CA SER A 42 6.25 4.70 -4.78
C SER A 42 5.92 3.44 -3.96
N LYS A 43 6.74 2.40 -4.13
CA LYS A 43 6.60 1.16 -3.33
C LYS A 43 6.75 1.43 -1.84
N THR A 44 7.65 2.34 -1.46
CA THR A 44 7.91 2.73 -0.07
C THR A 44 6.70 3.46 0.52
N THR A 45 6.09 4.40 -0.22
CA THR A 45 4.87 5.09 0.22
C THR A 45 3.71 4.10 0.37
N ALA A 46 3.52 3.20 -0.60
CA ALA A 46 2.46 2.19 -0.51
C ALA A 46 2.65 1.23 0.68
N MET A 47 3.88 0.88 1.02
CA MET A 47 4.21 0.06 2.19
C MET A 47 4.03 0.85 3.50
N ALA A 48 4.39 2.13 3.52
CA ALA A 48 4.20 3.02 4.67
C ALA A 48 2.73 3.25 5.01
N GLU A 49 1.87 3.48 4.01
CA GLU A 49 0.40 3.57 4.20
C GLU A 49 -0.20 2.28 4.76
N LYS A 50 0.27 1.11 4.29
CA LYS A 50 -0.17 -0.18 4.85
C LYS A 50 0.25 -0.34 6.30
N PHE A 51 1.48 0.08 6.62
CA PHE A 51 1.99 0.00 7.98
C PHE A 51 1.26 0.97 8.92
N GLU A 52 1.05 2.21 8.49
CA GLU A 52 0.25 3.19 9.21
C GLU A 52 -1.14 2.66 9.53
N ALA A 53 -1.83 2.05 8.56
CA ALA A 53 -3.14 1.45 8.78
C ALA A 53 -3.10 0.32 9.84
N ILE A 54 -2.03 -0.47 9.89
CA ILE A 54 -1.84 -1.50 10.93
C ILE A 54 -1.66 -0.84 12.30
N VAL A 55 -0.85 0.21 12.40
CA VAL A 55 -0.62 0.90 13.68
C VAL A 55 -1.90 1.57 14.17
N SER A 56 -2.57 2.32 13.30
CA SER A 56 -3.79 3.08 13.59
C SER A 56 -4.95 2.21 14.09
N LEU A 57 -5.08 0.98 13.57
CA LEU A 57 -6.16 0.07 13.98
C LEU A 57 -5.92 -0.66 15.30
N GLY A 58 -4.67 -0.75 15.77
CA GLY A 58 -4.32 -1.42 17.01
C GLY A 58 -4.96 -2.81 17.19
N MET A 59 -5.62 -3.05 18.34
CA MET A 59 -6.31 -4.32 18.63
C MET A 59 -7.54 -4.60 17.74
N LEU A 60 -8.05 -3.62 17.00
CA LEU A 60 -9.19 -3.80 16.10
C LEU A 60 -8.77 -4.28 14.71
N ASN A 61 -7.48 -4.54 14.49
CA ASN A 61 -6.96 -4.96 13.20
C ASN A 61 -7.70 -6.17 12.63
N SER A 62 -8.27 -5.96 11.44
CA SER A 62 -8.83 -7.01 10.59
C SER A 62 -8.16 -7.05 9.21
N ARG A 63 -7.14 -6.22 9.00
CA ARG A 63 -6.48 -5.97 7.70
C ARG A 63 -5.32 -6.93 7.44
N TYR A 64 -5.52 -8.24 7.63
CA TYR A 64 -4.48 -9.28 7.45
C TYR A 64 -3.83 -9.31 6.06
N LYS A 65 -4.55 -8.80 5.04
CA LYS A 65 -3.97 -8.60 3.72
C LYS A 65 -2.80 -7.62 3.76
N ASP A 66 -2.87 -6.54 4.55
CA ASP A 66 -1.81 -5.54 4.60
C ASP A 66 -0.55 -6.09 5.28
N PHE A 67 -0.69 -6.91 6.33
CA PHE A 67 0.44 -7.67 6.90
C PHE A 67 1.12 -8.56 5.84
N TYR A 68 0.32 -9.30 5.07
CA TYR A 68 0.83 -10.17 4.02
C TYR A 68 1.47 -9.40 2.86
N ASP A 69 0.84 -8.31 2.43
CA ASP A 69 1.36 -7.47 1.35
C ASP A 69 2.70 -6.84 1.76
N ILE A 70 2.84 -6.34 3.00
CA ILE A 70 4.10 -5.84 3.57
C ILE A 70 5.17 -6.95 3.55
N TYR A 71 4.84 -8.15 4.04
CA TYR A 71 5.76 -9.30 4.02
C TYR A 71 6.25 -9.61 2.60
N ILE A 72 5.33 -9.73 1.63
CA ILE A 72 5.69 -10.05 0.25
C ILE A 72 6.50 -8.92 -0.40
N LEU A 73 6.15 -7.65 -0.13
CA LEU A 73 6.90 -6.50 -0.63
C LEU A 73 8.32 -6.50 -0.08
N ALA A 74 8.48 -6.71 1.24
CA ALA A 74 9.76 -6.86 1.93
C ALA A 74 10.62 -7.99 1.35
N CYS A 75 10.03 -9.14 1.05
CA CYS A 75 10.77 -10.28 0.49
C CYS A 75 11.17 -10.09 -0.98
N LYS A 76 10.36 -9.38 -1.78
CA LYS A 76 10.56 -9.30 -3.25
C LYS A 76 11.35 -8.09 -3.71
N ASN A 77 11.49 -7.07 -2.87
CA ASN A 77 12.13 -5.82 -3.25
C ASN A 77 13.29 -5.55 -2.30
N LYS A 78 14.37 -4.99 -2.85
CA LYS A 78 15.35 -4.29 -2.03
C LYS A 78 14.85 -2.87 -1.85
N PHE A 79 14.75 -2.43 -0.61
CA PHE A 79 14.40 -1.06 -0.27
C PHE A 79 15.67 -0.36 0.22
N GLU A 80 15.88 0.86 -0.27
CA GLU A 80 16.80 1.77 0.40
C GLU A 80 16.16 2.16 1.74
N GLU A 81 16.83 1.83 2.84
CA GLU A 81 16.29 2.00 4.19
C GLU A 81 15.90 3.45 4.48
N PHE A 82 16.68 4.40 3.94
CA PHE A 82 16.44 5.83 4.06
C PHE A 82 15.10 6.27 3.45
N ASP A 83 14.80 5.80 2.24
CA ASP A 83 13.57 6.18 1.52
C ASP A 83 12.32 5.63 2.22
N PHE A 84 12.41 4.39 2.72
CA PHE A 84 11.30 3.79 3.46
C PHE A 84 11.05 4.50 4.80
N ALA A 85 12.09 4.81 5.56
CA ALA A 85 11.98 5.53 6.82
C ALA A 85 11.38 6.93 6.63
N ASN A 86 11.73 7.63 5.55
CA ASN A 86 11.14 8.93 5.21
C ASN A 86 9.66 8.80 4.85
N SER A 87 9.29 7.80 4.02
CA SER A 87 7.89 7.54 3.70
C SER A 87 7.05 7.23 4.96
N ILE A 88 7.58 6.47 5.92
CA ILE A 88 6.90 6.23 7.20
C ILE A 88 6.66 7.54 7.94
N LYS A 89 7.69 8.38 8.11
CA LYS A 89 7.57 9.66 8.82
C LYS A 89 6.54 10.58 8.18
N GLU A 90 6.60 10.72 6.86
CA GLU A 90 5.67 11.58 6.10
C GLU A 90 4.23 11.12 6.24
N ILE A 91 3.98 9.82 6.10
CA ILE A 91 2.62 9.26 6.16
C ILE A 91 2.06 9.31 7.58
N PHE A 92 2.84 8.96 8.60
CA PHE A 92 2.40 9.03 10.00
C PHE A 92 2.12 10.47 10.42
N ALA A 93 2.96 11.44 10.01
CA ALA A 93 2.73 12.85 10.27
C ALA A 93 1.46 13.36 9.56
N HIS A 94 1.26 12.98 8.29
CA HIS A 94 0.09 13.37 7.51
C HIS A 94 -1.21 12.79 8.10
N ARG A 95 -1.17 11.54 8.57
CA ARG A 95 -2.32 10.85 9.17
C ARG A 95 -2.53 11.17 10.66
N GLN A 96 -1.59 11.90 11.27
CA GLN A 96 -1.56 12.19 12.71
C GLN A 96 -1.56 10.92 13.57
N THR A 97 -0.89 9.88 13.06
CA THR A 97 -0.79 8.58 13.74
C THR A 97 0.50 8.56 14.53
N ASP A 98 0.42 8.25 15.82
CA ASP A 98 1.59 8.06 16.66
C ASP A 98 2.24 6.70 16.37
N ILE A 99 3.57 6.68 16.25
CA ILE A 99 4.35 5.46 16.00
C ILE A 99 4.79 4.77 17.30
N GLY A 100 4.26 5.20 18.45
CA GLY A 100 4.58 4.69 19.78
C GLY A 100 4.31 3.19 19.94
N ASN A 101 3.29 2.83 20.74
CA ASN A 101 2.99 1.42 20.95
C ASN A 101 2.20 0.85 19.76
N ILE A 102 2.78 -0.15 19.09
CA ILE A 102 2.16 -0.87 17.99
C ILE A 102 1.50 -2.13 18.55
N ALA A 103 0.20 -2.04 18.87
CA ALA A 103 -0.53 -3.16 19.47
C ALA A 103 -0.43 -4.47 18.66
N ALA A 104 -0.32 -4.38 17.32
CA ALA A 104 -0.17 -5.55 16.45
C ALA A 104 1.11 -6.38 16.72
N PHE A 105 2.10 -5.82 17.43
CA PHE A 105 3.34 -6.50 17.82
C PHE A 105 3.35 -6.94 19.28
N GLU A 106 2.30 -6.63 20.04
CA GLU A 106 2.18 -7.02 21.44
C GLU A 106 1.66 -8.46 21.59
N ASN A 107 2.04 -9.10 22.69
CA ASN A 107 1.64 -10.49 22.98
C ASN A 107 0.11 -10.65 23.06
N ASP A 108 -0.60 -9.64 23.54
CA ASP A 108 -2.06 -9.66 23.63
C ASP A 108 -2.71 -9.75 22.25
N PHE A 109 -2.10 -9.16 21.21
CA PHE A 109 -2.58 -9.26 19.84
C PHE A 109 -2.21 -10.60 19.20
N ILE A 110 -0.94 -11.01 19.38
CA ILE A 110 -0.39 -12.21 18.74
C ILE A 110 -1.08 -13.48 19.28
N ASN A 111 -1.36 -13.52 20.59
CA ASN A 111 -1.95 -14.68 21.25
C ASN A 111 -3.49 -14.62 21.35
N ASP A 112 -4.12 -13.57 20.79
CA ASP A 112 -5.57 -13.47 20.77
C ASP A 112 -6.20 -14.51 19.82
N PRO A 113 -7.12 -15.38 20.31
CA PRO A 113 -7.71 -16.43 19.50
C PRO A 113 -8.52 -15.91 18.29
N LEU A 114 -9.07 -14.70 18.37
CA LEU A 114 -9.81 -14.10 17.27
C LEU A 114 -8.85 -13.67 16.15
N HIS A 115 -7.72 -13.06 16.48
CA HIS A 115 -6.71 -12.67 15.50
C HIS A 115 -6.07 -13.89 14.83
N GLU A 116 -5.74 -14.93 15.60
CA GLU A 116 -5.24 -16.20 15.07
C GLU A 116 -6.23 -16.83 14.08
N LYS A 117 -7.50 -16.95 14.47
CA LYS A 117 -8.56 -17.51 13.61
C LYS A 117 -8.72 -16.73 12.30
N ARG A 118 -8.67 -15.40 12.36
CA ARG A 118 -8.80 -14.53 11.19
C ARG A 118 -7.59 -14.66 10.27
N TRP A 119 -6.38 -14.72 10.82
CA TRP A 119 -5.15 -14.97 10.06
C TRP A 119 -5.20 -16.31 9.33
N ASN A 120 -5.53 -17.40 10.04
CA ASN A 120 -5.64 -18.74 9.46
C ASN A 120 -6.69 -18.80 8.33
N SER A 121 -7.80 -18.10 8.52
CA SER A 121 -8.85 -17.96 7.48
C SER A 121 -8.35 -17.21 6.24
N PHE A 122 -7.56 -16.16 6.43
CA PHE A 122 -6.93 -15.40 5.34
C PHE A 122 -5.92 -16.26 4.56
N VAL A 123 -5.01 -16.95 5.25
CA VAL A 123 -3.98 -17.83 4.67
C VAL A 123 -4.62 -18.94 3.83
N LYS A 124 -5.64 -19.61 4.39
CA LYS A 124 -6.39 -20.67 3.69
C LYS A 124 -7.04 -20.17 2.40
N LYS A 125 -7.67 -18.99 2.43
CA LYS A 125 -8.32 -18.40 1.24
C LYS A 125 -7.32 -18.03 0.15
N LYS A 126 -6.15 -17.50 0.54
CA LYS A 126 -5.11 -17.13 -0.39
C LYS A 126 -4.36 -18.32 -0.99
N LYS A 127 -4.64 -19.55 -0.53
CA LYS A 127 -3.88 -20.77 -0.88
C LYS A 127 -2.38 -20.54 -0.72
N ILE A 128 -2.00 -19.81 0.33
CA ILE A 128 -0.59 -19.66 0.69
C ILE A 128 -0.18 -21.01 1.26
N THR A 129 0.25 -21.90 0.39
CA THR A 129 1.01 -23.07 0.81
C THR A 129 2.29 -22.50 1.40
N GLU A 130 2.59 -22.85 2.65
CA GLU A 130 3.90 -22.56 3.21
C GLU A 130 4.94 -23.09 2.22
N ARG A 131 5.60 -22.21 1.47
CA ARG A 131 6.88 -22.56 0.86
C ARG A 131 7.88 -22.38 1.97
N SER A 132 7.88 -23.36 2.87
CA SER A 132 8.80 -23.49 3.97
C SER A 132 10.16 -23.80 3.38
N ARG A 133 11.02 -22.77 3.36
CA ARG A 133 12.49 -22.81 3.20
C ARG A 133 13.05 -23.14 1.83
#